data_AF-A0A2G6TKB3-F1
#
_entry.id   AF-A0A2G6TKB3-F1
#
_cell.length_a   1.000
_cell.length_b   1.000
_cell.length_c   1.000
_cell.angle_alpha   90.00
_cell.angle_beta   90.00
_cell.angle_gamma   90.00
#
_symmetry.space_group_name_H-M   'P 1'
#
loop_
_entity.id
_entity.type
_entity.pdbx_description
1 polymer ?
#
loop_
_entity_poly.entity_id
_entity_poly.type
_entity_poly.pdbx_seq_one_letter_code
_entity_poly.pdbx_strand_id
1 'polypeptide(L)'
;MRNFILAFILFSTANCISQNLKTDSNKQFTINQIDSICEKNGHGFISDGVIKIETETEVDKIKTKFLSARGGYSYSFYLHHFNEDNYNLLSNIEKRKYNFEKYTNLIKGQYHESIHYLNSYSDNITGEFYYFDTKLFYAKIKIKRTEDNKKDISETYNYSIAELNNLKETQTLSSFELKSWVAEKNNQIIKYYNQ
;
A
#
# COMPACT_ATOMS: atom_id res chain seq x y z
N MET A 1 50.95 13.81 -39.36
CA MET A 1 50.11 13.58 -38.15
C MET A 1 48.75 14.27 -38.28
N ARG A 2 47.95 13.93 -39.30
CA ARG A 2 46.63 14.58 -39.51
C ARG A 2 45.49 13.56 -39.69
N ASN A 3 45.83 12.29 -39.94
CA ASN A 3 44.86 11.21 -40.18
C ASN A 3 44.54 10.38 -38.92
N PHE A 4 45.30 10.52 -37.83
CA PHE A 4 45.01 9.82 -36.56
C PHE A 4 43.91 10.53 -35.73
N ILE A 5 43.75 11.84 -35.90
CA ILE A 5 42.76 12.63 -35.16
C ILE A 5 41.34 12.36 -35.67
N LEU A 6 41.19 12.13 -36.98
CA LEU A 6 39.89 11.80 -37.59
C LEU A 6 39.36 10.42 -37.17
N ALA A 7 40.25 9.44 -36.94
CA ALA A 7 39.85 8.12 -36.46
C ALA A 7 39.33 8.16 -35.01
N PHE A 8 39.85 9.05 -34.17
CA PHE A 8 39.41 9.20 -32.78
C PHE A 8 38.05 9.89 -32.67
N ILE A 9 37.72 10.80 -33.60
CA ILE A 9 36.43 11.50 -33.67
C ILE A 9 35.32 10.58 -34.21
N LEU A 10 35.67 9.63 -35.10
CA LEU A 10 34.73 8.63 -35.59
C LEU A 10 34.46 7.51 -34.56
N PHE A 11 35.40 7.20 -33.67
CA PHE A 11 35.18 6.26 -32.57
C PHE A 11 34.41 6.87 -31.39
N SER A 12 34.52 8.18 -31.14
CA SER A 12 33.78 8.85 -30.06
C SER A 12 32.31 9.12 -30.39
N THR A 13 31.93 9.04 -31.67
CA THR A 13 30.54 9.22 -32.12
C THR A 13 29.79 7.90 -32.35
N ALA A 14 30.50 6.76 -32.37
CA ALA A 14 29.91 5.43 -32.52
C ALA A 14 29.55 4.74 -31.19
N ASN A 15 29.94 5.29 -30.04
CA ASN A 15 29.54 4.80 -28.71
C ASN A 15 28.31 5.52 -28.12
N CYS A 16 27.52 6.19 -28.96
CA CYS A 16 26.10 6.43 -28.68
C CYS A 16 25.26 5.29 -29.27
N ILE A 17 25.72 4.04 -29.15
CA ILE A 17 24.80 2.89 -29.17
C ILE A 17 24.06 2.97 -27.84
N SER A 18 22.95 3.69 -27.89
CA SER A 18 21.67 3.28 -27.31
C SER A 18 21.86 2.13 -26.33
N GLN A 19 22.02 2.48 -25.06
CA GLN A 19 21.51 1.60 -24.04
C GLN A 19 20.02 1.49 -24.37
N ASN A 20 19.66 0.39 -25.02
CA ASN A 20 18.37 -0.26 -24.89
C ASN A 20 18.16 -0.51 -23.40
N LEU A 21 17.90 0.56 -22.65
CA LEU A 21 17.04 0.51 -21.48
C LEU A 21 15.76 -0.05 -22.05
N LYS A 22 15.51 -1.32 -21.76
CA LYS A 22 14.16 -1.85 -21.78
C LYS A 22 13.31 -0.82 -21.04
N THR A 23 12.57 0.00 -21.76
CA THR A 23 11.59 0.97 -21.25
C THR A 23 10.34 0.24 -20.75
N ASP A 24 10.59 -0.80 -19.95
CA ASP A 24 9.63 -1.52 -19.11
C ASP A 24 9.89 -1.20 -17.63
N SER A 25 10.72 -0.21 -17.31
CA SER A 25 10.91 0.18 -15.92
C SER A 25 9.69 0.97 -15.45
N ASN A 26 8.77 0.28 -14.78
CA ASN A 26 7.80 0.93 -13.90
C ASN A 26 8.58 1.84 -12.95
N LYS A 27 8.43 3.15 -13.15
CA LYS A 27 9.12 4.18 -12.38
C LYS A 27 8.81 3.96 -10.90
N GLN A 28 9.85 3.70 -10.10
CA GLN A 28 9.69 3.57 -8.66
C GLN A 28 9.51 4.96 -8.04
N PHE A 29 8.27 5.31 -7.74
CA PHE A 29 7.94 6.53 -7.01
C PHE A 29 8.34 6.44 -5.53
N THR A 30 8.83 7.54 -4.97
CA THR A 30 8.99 7.65 -3.52
C THR A 30 7.63 7.77 -2.83
N ILE A 31 7.57 7.50 -1.52
CA ILE A 31 6.34 7.64 -0.71
C ILE A 31 5.72 9.03 -0.87
N ASN A 32 6.53 10.10 -0.82
CA ASN A 32 6.04 11.47 -0.96
C ASN A 32 5.48 11.74 -2.37
N GLN A 33 6.07 11.16 -3.40
CA GLN A 33 5.54 11.25 -4.76
C GLN A 33 4.20 10.50 -4.87
N ILE A 34 4.11 9.30 -4.28
CA ILE A 34 2.85 8.55 -4.22
C ILE A 34 1.78 9.35 -3.49
N ASP A 35 2.07 9.89 -2.31
CA ASP A 35 1.13 10.69 -1.53
C ASP A 35 0.64 11.92 -2.33
N SER A 36 1.53 12.61 -3.04
CA SER A 36 1.18 13.74 -3.91
C SER A 36 0.29 13.32 -5.10
N ILE A 37 0.59 12.16 -5.73
CA ILE A 37 -0.25 11.62 -6.80
C ILE A 37 -1.65 11.27 -6.26
N CYS A 38 -1.71 10.66 -5.08
CA CYS A 38 -2.98 10.28 -4.43
C CYS A 38 -3.83 11.50 -4.08
N GLU A 39 -3.22 12.57 -3.57
CA GLU A 39 -3.90 13.83 -3.25
C GLU A 39 -4.49 14.48 -4.50
N LYS A 40 -3.75 14.46 -5.62
CA LYS A 40 -4.21 15.06 -6.88
C LYS A 40 -5.30 14.25 -7.57
N ASN A 41 -5.16 12.92 -7.58
CA ASN A 41 -6.00 12.04 -8.42
C ASN A 41 -7.21 11.49 -7.67
N GLY A 42 -7.23 11.55 -6.33
CA GLY A 42 -8.29 10.96 -5.51
C GLY A 42 -8.20 9.43 -5.41
N HIS A 43 -9.17 8.84 -4.72
CA HIS A 43 -9.28 7.38 -4.56
C HIS A 43 -10.04 6.76 -5.73
N GLY A 44 -9.61 5.57 -6.16
CA GLY A 44 -10.24 4.82 -7.24
C GLY A 44 -11.43 3.97 -6.79
N PHE A 45 -11.36 3.35 -5.60
CA PHE A 45 -12.40 2.43 -5.12
C PHE A 45 -12.42 2.38 -3.59
N ILE A 46 -13.63 2.23 -3.01
CA ILE A 46 -13.86 2.10 -1.56
C ILE A 46 -14.62 0.78 -1.28
N SER A 47 -14.18 0.02 -0.28
CA SER A 47 -14.90 -1.15 0.25
C SER A 47 -15.08 -1.04 1.75
N ASP A 48 -16.33 -1.04 2.21
CA ASP A 48 -16.68 -0.92 3.62
C ASP A 48 -17.28 -2.21 4.17
N GLY A 49 -17.14 -2.42 5.48
CA GLY A 49 -17.73 -3.55 6.16
C GLY A 49 -17.92 -3.34 7.65
N VAL A 50 -18.54 -4.32 8.29
CA VAL A 50 -18.87 -4.32 9.72
C VAL A 50 -18.00 -5.35 10.44
N ILE A 51 -17.48 -4.96 11.60
CA ILE A 51 -16.74 -5.84 12.51
C ILE A 51 -17.68 -6.26 13.65
N LYS A 52 -17.76 -7.56 13.91
CA LYS A 52 -18.41 -8.13 15.09
C LYS A 52 -17.46 -9.13 15.71
N ILE A 53 -17.10 -8.90 16.97
CA ILE A 53 -16.27 -9.81 17.75
C ILE A 53 -17.16 -10.49 18.77
N GLU A 54 -17.18 -11.81 18.74
CA GLU A 54 -17.91 -12.64 19.68
C GLU A 54 -16.91 -13.42 20.54
N THR A 55 -17.17 -13.48 21.83
CA THR A 55 -16.40 -14.28 22.78
C THR A 55 -17.24 -15.48 23.19
N GLU A 56 -16.64 -16.66 23.16
CA GLU A 56 -17.26 -17.91 23.61
C GLU A 56 -16.76 -18.23 25.02
N THR A 57 -17.68 -18.49 25.94
CA THR A 57 -17.38 -19.04 27.26
C THR A 57 -18.02 -20.41 27.41
N GLU A 58 -17.27 -21.35 27.98
CA GLU A 58 -17.75 -22.69 28.29
C GLU A 58 -17.82 -22.86 29.80
N VAL A 59 -19.02 -23.15 30.31
CA VAL A 59 -19.26 -23.51 31.72
C VAL A 59 -20.06 -24.81 31.71
N ASP A 60 -19.56 -25.84 32.40
CA ASP A 60 -20.20 -27.16 32.47
C ASP A 60 -20.55 -27.77 31.09
N LYS A 61 -19.63 -27.65 30.11
CA LYS A 61 -19.81 -28.08 28.71
C LYS A 61 -20.87 -27.32 27.91
N ILE A 62 -21.45 -26.27 28.48
CA ILE A 62 -22.38 -25.37 27.79
C ILE A 62 -21.59 -24.20 27.23
N LYS A 63 -21.59 -24.08 25.91
CA LYS A 63 -20.95 -22.98 25.17
C LYS A 63 -21.93 -21.85 24.96
N THR A 64 -21.60 -20.68 25.50
CA THR A 64 -22.36 -19.45 25.29
C THR A 64 -21.53 -18.45 24.53
N LYS A 65 -22.07 -17.91 23.44
CA LYS A 65 -21.44 -16.82 22.68
C LYS A 65 -22.09 -15.51 23.07
N PHE A 66 -21.27 -14.53 23.39
CA PHE A 66 -21.72 -13.16 23.59
C PHE A 66 -20.88 -12.22 22.75
N LEU A 67 -21.53 -11.17 22.27
CA LEU A 67 -20.86 -10.11 21.55
C LEU A 67 -19.97 -9.32 22.50
N SER A 68 -18.69 -9.18 22.15
CA SER A 68 -17.68 -8.48 22.94
C SER A 68 -17.22 -7.17 22.30
N ALA A 69 -17.32 -7.03 20.97
CA ALA A 69 -17.02 -5.77 20.29
C ALA A 69 -17.81 -5.58 18.99
N ARG A 70 -17.98 -4.32 18.58
CA ARG A 70 -18.53 -3.93 17.27
C ARG A 70 -17.69 -2.84 16.64
N GLY A 71 -17.69 -2.81 15.32
CA GLY A 71 -16.95 -1.80 14.59
C GLY A 71 -17.31 -1.74 13.12
N GLY A 72 -16.55 -0.93 12.40
CA GLY A 72 -16.57 -0.88 10.96
C GLY A 72 -15.15 -0.81 10.42
N TYR A 73 -15.00 -1.17 9.16
CA TYR A 73 -13.76 -0.96 8.42
C TYR A 73 -14.04 -0.39 7.04
N SER A 74 -13.04 0.26 6.47
CA SER A 74 -13.01 0.72 5.09
C SER A 74 -11.65 0.48 4.45
N TYR A 75 -11.66 0.15 3.17
CA TYR A 75 -10.49 0.12 2.30
C TYR A 75 -10.66 1.19 1.23
N SER A 76 -9.57 1.90 0.91
CA SER A 76 -9.50 2.83 -0.22
C SER A 76 -8.26 2.53 -1.06
N PHE A 77 -8.40 2.41 -2.37
CA PHE A 77 -7.26 2.15 -3.27
C PHE A 77 -6.96 3.33 -4.17
N TYR A 78 -5.68 3.54 -4.42
CA TYR A 78 -5.17 4.60 -5.27
C TYR A 78 -4.40 3.99 -6.43
N LEU A 79 -4.83 4.33 -7.64
CA LEU A 79 -4.29 3.82 -8.87
C LEU A 79 -3.50 4.92 -9.58
N HIS A 80 -2.38 4.51 -10.16
CA HIS A 80 -1.63 5.35 -11.07
C HIS A 80 -1.90 4.91 -12.50
N HIS A 81 -2.65 5.72 -13.24
CA HIS A 81 -3.10 5.44 -14.60
C HIS A 81 -2.04 5.72 -15.67
N PHE A 82 -0.88 6.27 -15.29
CA PHE A 82 -0.09 7.09 -16.22
C PHE A 82 1.39 6.74 -16.27
N ASN A 83 1.74 5.80 -17.15
CA ASN A 83 3.09 5.75 -17.69
C ASN A 83 3.22 6.83 -18.79
N GLU A 84 3.45 8.07 -18.37
CA GLU A 84 3.58 9.26 -19.25
C GLU A 84 4.58 9.04 -20.37
N ASP A 85 5.73 8.46 -20.00
CA ASP A 85 6.84 8.22 -20.91
C ASP A 85 6.42 7.27 -22.02
N ASN A 86 5.77 6.14 -21.69
CA ASN A 86 5.26 5.22 -22.71
C ASN A 86 4.08 5.78 -23.50
N TYR A 87 3.14 6.49 -22.87
CA TYR A 87 2.01 7.11 -23.59
C TYR A 87 2.51 8.14 -24.62
N ASN A 88 3.52 8.93 -24.26
CA ASN A 88 4.06 9.96 -25.15
C ASN A 88 4.78 9.38 -26.36
N LEU A 89 5.34 8.17 -26.25
CA LEU A 89 5.97 7.43 -27.35
C LEU A 89 4.97 6.82 -28.33
N LEU A 90 3.68 6.70 -27.98
CA LEU A 90 2.65 6.13 -28.85
C LEU A 90 2.30 7.06 -30.02
N SER A 91 2.01 6.46 -31.17
CA SER A 91 1.43 7.17 -32.30
C SER A 91 0.01 7.66 -31.98
N ASN A 92 -0.48 8.64 -32.76
CA ASN A 92 -1.82 9.19 -32.57
C ASN A 92 -2.94 8.13 -32.72
N ILE A 93 -2.71 7.07 -33.50
CA ILE A 93 -3.67 5.97 -33.67
C ILE A 93 -3.67 5.05 -32.44
N GLU A 94 -2.50 4.80 -31.86
CA GLU A 94 -2.35 3.99 -30.63
C GLU A 94 -2.89 4.72 -29.41
N LYS A 95 -2.66 6.03 -29.29
CA LYS A 95 -3.24 6.88 -28.23
C LYS A 95 -4.77 6.80 -28.20
N ARG A 96 -5.42 6.77 -29.37
CA ARG A 96 -6.89 6.62 -29.48
C ARG A 96 -7.43 5.25 -29.06
N LYS A 97 -6.57 4.23 -29.05
CA LYS A 97 -6.90 2.86 -28.61
C LYS A 97 -6.35 2.56 -27.21
N TYR A 98 -5.76 3.55 -26.55
CA TYR A 98 -5.11 3.36 -25.27
C TYR A 98 -6.15 3.15 -24.18
N ASN A 99 -6.13 1.97 -23.56
CA ASN A 99 -7.01 1.66 -22.45
C ASN A 99 -6.32 2.00 -21.14
N PHE A 100 -6.66 3.13 -20.54
CA PHE A 100 -6.06 3.55 -19.26
C PHE A 100 -6.24 2.52 -18.13
N GLU A 101 -7.36 1.79 -18.08
CA GLU A 101 -7.61 0.75 -17.08
C GLU A 101 -6.66 -0.45 -17.22
N LYS A 102 -6.14 -0.70 -18.43
CA LYS A 102 -5.14 -1.75 -18.66
C LYS A 102 -3.74 -1.35 -18.13
N TYR A 103 -3.51 -0.05 -17.96
CA TYR A 103 -2.21 0.50 -17.58
C TYR A 103 -2.25 1.19 -16.21
N THR A 104 -3.25 0.86 -15.39
CA THR A 104 -3.32 1.28 -13.99
C THR A 104 -2.53 0.37 -13.10
N ASN A 105 -1.62 0.95 -12.32
CA ASN A 105 -0.92 0.23 -11.27
C ASN A 105 -1.44 0.66 -9.90
N LEU A 106 -1.69 -0.30 -9.02
CA LEU A 106 -1.89 -0.02 -7.60
C LEU A 106 -0.61 0.64 -7.05
N ILE A 107 -0.75 1.84 -6.50
CA ILE A 107 0.36 2.59 -5.88
C ILE A 107 0.19 2.77 -4.39
N LYS A 108 -1.06 2.83 -3.90
CA LYS A 108 -1.36 2.94 -2.47
C LYS A 108 -2.68 2.26 -2.12
N GLY A 109 -2.71 1.56 -1.00
CA GLY A 109 -3.92 1.11 -0.33
C GLY A 109 -4.01 1.82 1.02
N GLN A 110 -5.20 2.24 1.41
CA GLN A 110 -5.51 2.72 2.75
C GLN A 110 -6.53 1.78 3.37
N TYR A 111 -6.35 1.52 4.66
CA TYR A 111 -7.28 0.78 5.47
C TYR A 111 -7.58 1.58 6.73
N HIS A 112 -8.83 1.59 7.14
CA HIS A 112 -9.26 2.17 8.40
C HIS A 112 -10.18 1.18 9.08
N GLU A 113 -10.00 0.96 10.38
CA GLU A 113 -10.96 0.27 11.21
C GLU A 113 -11.16 1.00 12.53
N SER A 114 -12.39 0.93 13.03
CA SER A 114 -12.78 1.46 14.32
C SER A 114 -13.57 0.39 15.05
N ILE A 115 -13.07 -0.05 16.20
CA ILE A 115 -13.65 -1.12 17.01
C ILE A 115 -13.95 -0.57 18.39
N HIS A 116 -15.18 -0.70 18.83
CA HIS A 116 -15.64 -0.39 20.18
C HIS A 116 -15.86 -1.68 20.97
N TYR A 117 -15.07 -1.88 22.03
CA TYR A 117 -15.19 -3.00 22.94
C TYR A 117 -16.16 -2.62 24.06
N LEU A 118 -17.25 -3.38 24.20
CA LEU A 118 -18.49 -2.97 24.88
C LEU A 118 -18.34 -2.50 26.35
N ASN A 119 -17.22 -2.78 27.02
CA ASN A 119 -16.96 -2.37 28.42
C ASN A 119 -15.49 -2.00 28.68
N SER A 120 -14.74 -1.57 27.67
CA SER A 120 -13.29 -1.36 27.84
C SER A 120 -12.78 -0.12 27.14
N TYR A 121 -12.44 -0.22 25.86
CA TYR A 121 -11.81 0.83 25.08
C TYR A 121 -12.33 0.81 23.66
N SER A 122 -11.97 1.85 22.91
CA SER A 122 -12.12 1.86 21.46
C SER A 122 -10.74 1.90 20.82
N ASP A 123 -10.52 1.05 19.82
CA ASP A 123 -9.33 1.08 18.99
C ASP A 123 -9.68 1.64 17.62
N ASN A 124 -8.88 2.59 17.16
CA ASN A 124 -8.90 3.11 15.81
C ASN A 124 -7.56 2.80 15.16
N ILE A 125 -7.57 2.00 14.09
CA ILE A 125 -6.37 1.56 13.41
C ILE A 125 -6.45 2.04 11.97
N THR A 126 -5.40 2.73 11.52
CA THR A 126 -5.26 3.21 10.15
C THR A 126 -3.98 2.63 9.56
N GLY A 127 -4.08 2.04 8.37
CA GLY A 127 -2.95 1.52 7.62
C GLY A 127 -2.82 2.21 6.27
N GLU A 128 -1.61 2.60 5.90
CA GLU A 128 -1.25 3.02 4.56
C GLU A 128 -0.21 2.06 3.98
N PHE A 129 -0.51 1.48 2.83
CA PHE A 129 0.22 0.41 2.18
C PHE A 129 0.70 0.92 0.82
N TYR A 130 2.01 0.88 0.57
CA TYR A 130 2.61 1.47 -0.62
C TYR A 130 3.17 0.40 -1.55
N TYR A 131 2.88 0.54 -2.85
CA TYR A 131 3.05 -0.52 -3.83
C TYR A 131 3.91 -0.11 -5.03
N PHE A 132 4.64 -1.10 -5.56
CA PHE A 132 5.18 -1.10 -6.91
C PHE A 132 4.61 -2.29 -7.68
N ASP A 133 3.79 -2.04 -8.69
CA ASP A 133 3.19 -3.08 -9.55
C ASP A 133 2.56 -4.23 -8.75
N THR A 134 1.83 -3.91 -7.67
CA THR A 134 1.23 -4.82 -6.66
C THR A 134 2.16 -5.40 -5.58
N LYS A 135 3.47 -5.15 -5.64
CA LYS A 135 4.38 -5.53 -4.55
C LYS A 135 4.39 -4.47 -3.47
N LEU A 136 3.91 -4.83 -2.29
CA LEU A 136 4.02 -4.01 -1.09
C LEU A 136 5.50 -3.79 -0.76
N PHE A 137 5.93 -2.54 -0.64
CA PHE A 137 7.31 -2.20 -0.28
C PHE A 137 7.42 -1.42 1.03
N TYR A 138 6.34 -0.76 1.45
CA TYR A 138 6.31 0.03 2.67
C TYR A 138 4.92 0.10 3.28
N ALA A 139 4.84 0.17 4.60
CA ALA A 139 3.61 0.34 5.35
C ALA A 139 3.75 1.36 6.48
N LYS A 140 2.74 2.22 6.63
CA LYS A 140 2.53 3.08 7.79
C LYS A 140 1.31 2.60 8.54
N ILE A 141 1.42 2.35 9.84
CA ILE A 141 0.32 1.89 10.67
C ILE A 141 0.19 2.83 11.85
N LYS A 142 -0.98 3.41 12.05
CA LYS A 142 -1.30 4.22 13.21
C LYS A 142 -2.37 3.52 14.02
N ILE A 143 -2.12 3.36 15.31
CA ILE A 143 -3.05 2.79 16.27
C ILE A 143 -3.37 3.88 17.28
N LYS A 144 -4.66 4.07 17.58
CA LYS A 144 -5.13 4.96 18.63
C LYS A 144 -6.10 4.21 19.50
N ARG A 145 -5.80 4.13 20.79
CA ARG A 145 -6.69 3.60 21.82
C ARG A 145 -7.27 4.73 22.65
N THR A 146 -8.58 4.71 22.81
CA THR A 146 -9.32 5.64 23.66
C THR A 146 -10.05 4.87 24.74
N GLU A 147 -9.86 5.29 25.99
CA GLU A 147 -10.47 4.71 27.19
C GLU A 147 -11.16 5.82 27.99
N ASP A 148 -12.33 5.52 28.53
CA ASP A 148 -13.09 6.50 29.32
C ASP A 148 -12.28 6.99 30.52
N ASN A 149 -12.24 8.31 30.70
CA ASN A 149 -11.51 8.99 31.76
C ASN A 149 -9.99 8.74 31.77
N LYS A 150 -9.41 8.21 30.69
CA LYS A 150 -7.96 8.08 30.50
C LYS A 150 -7.50 8.93 29.33
N LYS A 151 -6.19 9.20 29.29
CA LYS A 151 -5.58 9.85 28.12
C LYS A 151 -5.53 8.86 26.96
N ASP A 152 -5.84 9.36 25.76
CA ASP A 152 -5.63 8.62 24.54
C ASP A 152 -4.17 8.17 24.40
N ILE A 153 -3.99 6.91 23.98
CA ILE A 153 -2.69 6.35 23.64
C ILE A 153 -2.65 6.23 22.13
N SER A 154 -1.60 6.72 21.50
CA SER A 154 -1.42 6.57 20.06
C SER A 154 0.00 6.22 19.70
N GLU A 155 0.12 5.32 18.73
CA GLU A 155 1.39 4.85 18.21
C GLU A 155 1.38 4.87 16.70
N THR A 156 2.56 5.06 16.14
CA THR A 156 2.76 5.06 14.70
C THR A 156 3.97 4.24 14.35
N TYR A 157 3.78 3.29 13.44
CA TYR A 157 4.76 2.35 12.95
C TYR A 157 4.99 2.65 11.48
N ASN A 158 6.25 2.74 11.09
CA ASN A 158 6.69 3.13 9.76
C ASN A 158 7.77 2.16 9.32
N TYR A 159 7.44 1.20 8.45
CA TYR A 159 8.35 0.12 8.10
C TYR A 159 8.37 -0.13 6.60
N SER A 160 9.58 -0.30 6.06
CA SER A 160 9.75 -1.08 4.84
C SER A 160 9.40 -2.55 5.10
N ILE A 161 9.01 -3.29 4.07
CA ILE A 161 8.69 -4.71 4.23
C ILE A 161 9.90 -5.55 4.66
N ALA A 162 11.11 -5.14 4.30
CA ALA A 162 12.34 -5.76 4.80
C ALA A 162 12.47 -5.59 6.33
N GLU A 163 12.24 -4.39 6.86
CA GLU A 163 12.29 -4.13 8.30
C GLU A 163 11.17 -4.87 9.04
N LEU A 164 9.94 -4.80 8.52
CA LEU A 164 8.78 -5.48 9.10
C LEU A 164 8.99 -7.00 9.21
N ASN A 165 9.59 -7.61 8.19
CA ASN A 165 9.85 -9.05 8.18
C ASN A 165 10.87 -9.50 9.23
N ASN A 166 11.77 -8.60 9.62
CA ASN A 166 12.81 -8.83 10.61
C ASN A 166 12.37 -8.50 12.05
N LEU A 167 11.17 -7.93 12.25
CA LEU A 167 10.62 -7.71 13.58
C LEU A 167 10.36 -9.03 14.29
N LYS A 168 10.77 -9.11 15.56
CA LYS A 168 10.32 -10.17 16.46
C LYS A 168 8.85 -9.90 16.80
N GLU A 169 8.00 -10.93 16.80
CA GLU A 169 6.53 -10.86 16.87
C GLU A 169 5.96 -10.05 18.07
N THR A 170 6.77 -9.74 19.08
CA THR A 170 6.33 -9.16 20.36
C THR A 170 6.60 -7.66 20.55
N GLN A 171 6.94 -6.89 19.51
CA GLN A 171 7.40 -5.50 19.66
C GLN A 171 6.37 -4.41 19.32
N THR A 172 5.13 -4.54 19.80
CA THR A 172 4.16 -3.44 19.74
C THR A 172 3.49 -3.23 21.08
N LEU A 173 3.10 -2.00 21.36
CA LEU A 173 2.26 -1.68 22.51
C LEU A 173 0.90 -2.35 22.27
N SER A 174 0.34 -2.93 23.32
CA SER A 174 -0.96 -3.64 23.29
C SER A 174 -0.95 -5.05 22.67
N SER A 175 0.20 -5.71 22.50
CA SER A 175 0.26 -7.07 21.92
C SER A 175 -0.35 -7.16 20.52
N PHE A 176 -0.30 -6.05 19.76
CA PHE A 176 -0.83 -5.99 18.41
C PHE A 176 0.11 -6.69 17.43
N GLU A 177 -0.33 -7.79 16.82
CA GLU A 177 0.48 -8.57 15.89
C GLU A 177 0.69 -7.84 14.54
N LEU A 178 1.55 -6.82 14.53
CA LEU A 178 1.71 -5.90 13.41
C LEU A 178 2.04 -6.61 12.10
N LYS A 179 2.97 -7.57 12.14
CA LYS A 179 3.40 -8.31 10.94
C LYS A 179 2.25 -9.13 10.35
N SER A 180 1.55 -9.90 11.19
CA SER A 180 0.38 -10.70 10.80
C SER A 180 -0.73 -9.80 10.23
N TRP A 181 -1.03 -8.70 10.93
CA TRP A 181 -2.05 -7.75 10.52
C TRP A 181 -1.72 -7.11 9.17
N VAL A 182 -0.49 -6.62 8.96
CA VAL A 182 -0.08 -6.04 7.67
C VAL A 182 -0.19 -7.06 6.55
N ALA A 183 0.21 -8.31 6.77
CA ALA A 183 0.10 -9.37 5.77
C ALA A 183 -1.36 -9.66 5.41
N GLU A 184 -2.25 -9.77 6.41
CA GLU A 184 -3.68 -9.99 6.20
C GLU A 184 -4.31 -8.86 5.39
N LYS A 185 -4.11 -7.61 5.82
CA LYS A 185 -4.71 -6.44 5.14
C LYS A 185 -4.14 -6.27 3.74
N ASN A 186 -2.84 -6.49 3.54
CA ASN A 186 -2.25 -6.50 2.20
C ASN A 186 -2.91 -7.54 1.28
N ASN A 187 -3.12 -8.76 1.76
CA ASN A 187 -3.77 -9.80 0.97
C ASN A 187 -5.21 -9.39 0.58
N GLN A 188 -5.94 -8.74 1.48
CA GLN A 188 -7.27 -8.20 1.16
C GLN A 188 -7.21 -7.08 0.13
N ILE A 189 -6.28 -6.12 0.27
CA ILE A 189 -6.06 -5.03 -0.70
C ILE A 189 -5.79 -5.60 -2.11
N ILE A 190 -4.87 -6.56 -2.22
CA ILE A 190 -4.55 -7.19 -3.50
C ILE A 190 -5.74 -7.98 -4.06
N LYS A 191 -6.51 -8.65 -3.21
CA LYS A 191 -7.72 -9.34 -3.63
C LYS A 191 -8.75 -8.38 -4.23
N TYR A 192 -9.02 -7.26 -3.57
CA TYR A 192 -9.96 -6.27 -4.08
C TYR A 192 -9.47 -5.56 -5.34
N TYR A 193 -8.17 -5.30 -5.47
CA TYR A 193 -7.58 -4.72 -6.67
C TYR A 193 -7.69 -5.63 -7.90
N ASN A 194 -7.63 -6.95 -7.71
CA ASN A 194 -7.66 -7.94 -8.80
C ASN A 194 -9.08 -8.46 -9.16
N GLN A 195 -10.13 -7.93 -8.53
CA GLN A 195 -11.53 -8.27 -8.85
C GLN A 195 -12.06 -7.41 -9.99
#